data_AF-A0A7X6Y3L3-F1
#
_entry.id   AF-A0A7X6Y3L3-F1
#
_cell.length_a   1.000
_cell.length_b   1.000
_cell.length_c   1.000
_cell.angle_alpha   90.00
_cell.angle_beta   90.00
_cell.angle_gamma   90.00
#
_symmetry.space_group_name_H-M   'P 1'
#
loop_
_entity.id
_entity.type
_entity.pdbx_description
1 polymer ?
#
loop_
_entity_poly.entity_id
_entity_poly.type
_entity_poly.pdbx_seq_one_letter_code
_entity_poly.pdbx_strand_id
1 'polypeptide(L)' 'RARIIGAQGHSGHGTFFRVIECMGAGMDMTKMITRKISLDEVPENIIALRTDRKECKITCVM' A
#
# COMPACT_ATOMS: atom_id res chain seq x y z
N ARG A 1 -22.57 0.24 25.77
CA ARG A 1 -21.31 0.51 26.49
C ARG A 1 -20.30 1.00 25.47
N ALA A 2 -19.89 2.27 25.49
CA ALA A 2 -18.94 2.80 24.51
C ALA A 2 -17.55 2.13 24.66
N ARG A 3 -16.88 1.83 23.54
CA ARG A 3 -15.53 1.23 23.52
C ARG A 3 -14.67 1.98 22.50
N ILE A 4 -13.41 2.20 22.84
CA ILE A 4 -12.36 2.69 21.95
C ILE A 4 -11.40 1.52 21.69
N ILE A 5 -11.16 1.18 20.42
CA ILE A 5 -10.28 0.08 20.02
C ILE A 5 -9.22 0.63 19.06
N GLY A 6 -7.95 0.45 19.40
CA GLY A 6 -6.83 0.62 18.46
C GLY A 6 -6.58 -0.68 17.69
N ALA A 7 -6.10 -0.57 16.45
CA ALA A 7 -5.75 -1.72 15.62
C ALA A 7 -4.37 -1.52 15.00
N GLN A 8 -3.58 -2.61 14.93
CA GLN A 8 -2.25 -2.64 14.32
C GLN A 8 -2.02 -3.99 13.65
N GLY A 9 -1.30 -3.98 12.53
CA GLY A 9 -0.97 -5.19 11.77
C GLY A 9 -2.11 -5.64 10.86
N HIS A 10 -1.85 -6.70 10.10
CA HIS A 10 -2.77 -7.20 9.07
C HIS A 10 -2.83 -8.74 8.99
N SER A 11 -2.03 -9.44 9.79
CA SER A 11 -1.94 -10.90 9.77
C SER A 11 -3.14 -11.57 10.43
N GLY A 12 -3.35 -12.86 10.16
CA GLY A 12 -4.42 -13.66 10.77
C GLY A 12 -5.81 -13.40 10.21
N HIS A 13 -6.82 -14.03 10.82
CA HIS A 13 -8.26 -13.89 10.51
C HIS A 13 -8.68 -14.07 9.04
N GLY A 14 -7.81 -14.68 8.21
CA GLY A 14 -8.03 -14.80 6.77
C GLY A 14 -7.98 -13.47 6.02
N THR A 15 -7.44 -12.40 6.62
CA THR A 15 -7.44 -11.03 6.04
C THR A 15 -6.83 -10.99 4.65
N PHE A 16 -5.66 -11.62 4.47
CA PHE A 16 -4.96 -11.65 3.18
C PHE A 16 -5.79 -12.33 2.10
N PHE A 17 -6.30 -13.54 2.39
CA PHE A 17 -7.10 -14.30 1.45
C PHE A 17 -8.34 -13.53 0.99
N ARG A 18 -9.08 -12.93 1.94
CA ARG A 18 -10.28 -12.16 1.63
C ARG A 18 -9.99 -10.89 0.83
N VAL A 19 -8.88 -10.19 1.11
CA VAL A 19 -8.48 -9.01 0.32
C VAL A 19 -8.09 -9.43 -1.11
N ILE A 20 -7.39 -10.56 -1.28
CA ILE A 20 -7.07 -11.11 -2.60
C ILE A 20 -8.36 -11.46 -3.36
N GLU A 21 -9.33 -12.11 -2.72
CA GLU A 21 -10.64 -12.40 -3.32
C GLU A 21 -11.37 -11.12 -3.75
N CYS A 22 -11.38 -10.08 -2.91
CA CYS A 22 -11.97 -8.79 -3.27
C CYS A 22 -11.31 -8.18 -4.52
N MET A 23 -9.98 -8.24 -4.62
CA MET A 23 -9.26 -7.76 -5.81
C MET A 23 -9.58 -8.60 -7.04
N GLY A 24 -9.65 -9.94 -6.90
CA GLY A 24 -10.07 -10.85 -7.97
C GLY A 24 -11.51 -10.62 -8.42
N ALA A 25 -12.38 -10.15 -7.53
CA ALA A 25 -13.77 -9.80 -7.82
C ALA A 25 -13.97 -8.38 -8.39
N GLY A 26 -12.89 -7.63 -8.62
CA GLY A 26 -12.93 -6.32 -9.31
C GLY A 26 -12.53 -5.12 -8.47
N MET A 27 -12.09 -5.29 -7.21
CA MET A 27 -11.49 -4.20 -6.44
C MET A 27 -10.09 -3.85 -6.99
N ASP A 28 -10.03 -2.91 -7.93
CA ASP A 28 -8.78 -2.47 -8.52
C ASP A 28 -8.04 -1.42 -7.66
N MET A 29 -7.09 -1.92 -6.87
CA MET A 29 -6.21 -1.08 -6.03
C MET A 29 -5.00 -0.51 -6.78
N THR A 30 -4.75 -0.92 -8.04
CA THR A 30 -3.57 -0.49 -8.80
C THR A 30 -3.58 1.01 -9.11
N LYS A 31 -4.77 1.61 -9.10
CA LYS A 31 -4.99 3.06 -9.28
C LYS A 31 -4.32 3.94 -8.23
N MET A 32 -3.94 3.39 -7.07
CA MET A 32 -3.18 4.15 -6.07
C MET A 32 -1.72 4.37 -6.48
N ILE A 33 -1.19 3.56 -7.40
CA ILE A 33 0.20 3.65 -7.85
C ILE A 33 0.35 4.89 -8.72
N THR A 34 1.05 5.90 -8.21
CA THR A 34 1.32 7.16 -8.92
C THR A 34 2.64 7.13 -9.68
N ARG A 35 3.58 6.26 -9.27
CA ARG A 35 4.88 6.09 -9.93
C ARG A 35 5.37 4.64 -9.85
N LYS A 36 6.02 4.19 -10.93
CA LYS A 36 6.78 2.93 -10.99
C LYS A 36 8.25 3.26 -11.17
N ILE A 37 9.13 2.59 -10.43
CA ILE A 37 10.58 2.84 -10.42
C ILE A 37 11.35 1.52 -10.51
N SER A 38 12.61 1.60 -10.93
CA SER A 38 13.57 0.51 -10.83
C SER A 38 14.09 0.36 -9.39
N LEU A 39 14.81 -0.73 -9.12
CA LEU A 39 15.38 -1.00 -7.79
C LEU A 39 16.41 0.06 -7.37
N ASP A 40 17.23 0.52 -8.32
CA ASP A 40 18.31 1.49 -8.05
C ASP A 40 17.78 2.86 -7.65
N GLU A 41 16.55 3.22 -8.03
CA GLU A 41 15.91 4.49 -7.71
C GLU A 41 15.18 4.49 -6.36
N VAL A 42 15.06 3.33 -5.70
CA VAL A 42 14.35 3.20 -4.41
C VAL A 42 14.93 4.12 -3.33
N PRO A 43 16.27 4.21 -3.13
CA PRO A 43 16.85 5.06 -2.09
C PRO A 43 16.46 6.55 -2.23
N GLU A 44 16.57 7.13 -3.42
CA GLU A 44 16.24 8.53 -3.66
C GLU A 44 14.74 8.79 -3.44
N ASN A 45 13.87 7.89 -3.90
CA ASN A 45 12.43 8.03 -3.74
C ASN A 45 11.97 7.89 -2.28
N ILE A 46 12.65 7.07 -1.46
CA ILE A 46 12.40 7.03 0.00
C ILE A 46 12.72 8.37 0.66
N ILE A 47 13.82 9.03 0.27
CA ILE A 47 14.19 10.35 0.80
C ILE A 47 13.15 11.41 0.37
N ALA A 48 12.74 11.39 -0.91
CA ALA A 48 11.77 12.33 -1.44
C ALA A 48 10.41 12.29 -0.71
N LEU A 49 9.91 11.09 -0.39
CA LEU A 49 8.61 10.90 0.29
C LEU A 49 8.53 11.51 1.70
N ARG A 50 9.65 11.93 2.29
CA ARG A 50 9.65 12.67 3.57
C ARG A 50 8.90 14.00 3.45
N THR A 51 9.06 14.68 2.32
CA THR A 51 8.57 16.06 2.09
C THR A 51 7.69 16.20 0.86
N ASP A 52 7.88 15.38 -0.19
CA ASP A 52 6.98 15.37 -1.34
C ASP A 52 5.62 14.78 -0.95
N ARG A 53 4.56 15.54 -1.22
CA ARG A 53 3.16 15.19 -0.93
C ARG A 53 2.34 14.94 -2.19
N LYS A 54 2.97 14.93 -3.37
CA LYS A 54 2.29 14.70 -4.66
C LYS A 54 2.07 13.21 -4.94
N GLU A 55 3.00 12.37 -4.51
CA GLU A 55 2.97 10.93 -4.77
C GLU A 55 2.14 10.20 -3.70
N CYS A 56 1.17 9.38 -4.13
CA CYS A 56 0.38 8.56 -3.20
C CYS A 56 1.09 7.23 -2.88
N LYS A 57 1.53 6.52 -3.92
CA LYS A 57 2.23 5.23 -3.79
C LYS A 57 3.22 5.06 -4.93
N ILE A 58 4.50 4.96 -4.57
CA ILE A 58 5.57 4.57 -5.48
C ILE A 58 5.79 3.06 -5.36
N THR A 59 5.90 2.35 -6.48
CA THR A 59 6.09 0.89 -6.53
C THR A 59 7.36 0.55 -7.31
N CYS A 60 8.28 -0.19 -6.69
CA CYS A 60 9.41 -0.78 -7.40
C CYS A 60 8.92 -1.93 -8.28
N VAL A 61 9.33 -1.95 -9.55
CA VAL A 61 9.05 -3.03 -10.50
C VAL A 61 10.39 -3.61 -10.93
N MET A 62 10.54 -4.93 -10.82
CA MET A 62 11.73 -5.68 -11.24
C MET A 62 11.51 -6.33 -12.60
#